data_AF-A0AAV6B384-F1
#
_entry.id   AF-A0AAV6B384-F1
#
_cell.length_a   1.000
_cell.length_b   1.000
_cell.length_c   1.000
_cell.angle_alpha   90.00
_cell.angle_beta   90.00
_cell.angle_gamma   90.00
#
_symmetry.space_group_name_H-M   'P 1'
#
loop_
_entity.id
_entity.type
_entity.pdbx_description
1 polymer ?
#
loop_
_entity_poly.entity_id
_entity_poly.type
_entity_poly.pdbx_seq_one_letter_code
_entity_poly.pdbx_strand_id
1 'polypeptide(L)' 'PRDVVNQSIIIYVTVNVDKRRPLLNHADAAETILSAWRAADHWLIGRYVIMPDHLHFFCAPVVPTTTLKQLMQL' A
#
# COMPACT_ATOMS: atom_id res chain seq x y z
N PRO A 1 22.01 -1.60 -21.21
CA PRO A 1 20.63 -1.68 -20.66
C PRO A 1 20.56 -2.82 -19.65
N ARG A 2 20.15 -2.56 -18.40
CA ARG A 2 19.98 -3.64 -17.42
C ARG A 2 18.63 -4.30 -17.68
N ASP A 3 18.64 -5.60 -17.97
CA ASP A 3 17.45 -6.44 -17.94
C ASP A 3 17.01 -6.58 -16.48
N VAL A 4 16.07 -5.75 -16.05
CA VAL A 4 15.51 -5.79 -14.69
C VAL A 4 14.39 -6.83 -14.66
N VAL A 5 14.78 -8.10 -14.70
CA VAL A 5 13.85 -9.20 -14.43
C VAL A 5 13.84 -9.41 -12.92
N ASN A 6 12.66 -9.35 -12.29
CA ASN A 6 12.42 -9.65 -10.88
C ASN A 6 12.90 -8.61 -9.84
N GLN A 7 12.69 -7.31 -10.08
CA GLN A 7 12.88 -6.27 -9.05
C GLN A 7 11.61 -6.06 -8.23
N SER A 8 11.73 -6.17 -6.90
CA SER A 8 10.66 -5.79 -5.97
C SER A 8 10.36 -4.30 -6.06
N ILE A 9 9.09 -3.94 -6.29
CA ILE A 9 8.62 -2.57 -6.29
C ILE A 9 8.14 -2.25 -4.87
N ILE A 10 8.84 -1.35 -4.17
CA ILE A 10 8.42 -0.80 -2.88
C ILE A 10 8.25 0.70 -3.04
N ILE A 11 7.07 1.21 -2.71
CA ILE A 11 6.68 2.62 -2.84
C ILE A 11 6.55 3.20 -1.44
N TYR A 12 7.12 4.38 -1.22
CA TYR A 12 6.87 5.21 -0.04
C TYR A 12 5.77 6.23 -0.37
N VAL A 13 4.68 6.21 0.38
CA VAL A 13 3.51 7.06 0.15
C VAL A 13 3.32 8.00 1.34
N THR A 14 3.13 9.28 1.04
CA THR A 14 2.66 10.29 1.99
C THR A 14 1.33 10.83 1.50
N VAL A 15 0.32 10.83 2.37
CA VAL A 15 -1.00 11.40 2.09
C VAL A 15 -1.45 12.26 3.25
N ASN A 16 -2.06 13.38 2.93
CA ASN A 16 -2.54 14.36 3.89
C ASN A 16 -4.06 14.31 3.96
N VAL A 17 -4.59 14.52 5.17
CA VAL A 17 -6.01 14.82 5.36
C VAL A 17 -6.33 16.14 4.65
N ASP A 18 -7.52 16.24 4.06
CA ASP A 18 -8.00 17.48 3.46
C ASP A 18 -7.83 18.66 4.43
N LYS A 19 -7.21 19.73 3.93
CA LYS A 19 -6.83 20.94 4.67
C LYS A 19 -5.96 20.68 5.91
N ARG A 20 -5.27 19.54 5.99
CA ARG A 20 -4.45 19.13 7.14
C ARG A 20 -5.21 19.16 8.46
N ARG A 21 -6.49 18.81 8.43
CA ARG A 21 -7.28 18.69 9.67
C ARG A 21 -6.77 17.51 10.49
N PRO A 22 -6.74 17.58 11.83
CA PRO A 22 -6.22 16.53 12.70
C PRO A 22 -7.20 15.34 12.87
N LEU A 23 -7.86 14.90 11.79
CA LEU A 23 -8.92 13.88 11.84
C LEU A 23 -8.39 12.48 12.20
N LEU A 24 -7.10 12.21 11.97
CA LEU A 24 -6.48 10.93 12.29
C LEU A 24 -6.04 10.83 13.75
N ASN A 25 -6.29 11.86 14.56
CA ASN A 25 -6.08 11.81 16.01
C ASN A 25 -7.16 10.98 16.75
N HIS A 26 -8.20 10.53 16.03
CA HIS A 26 -9.24 9.66 16.57
C HIS A 26 -8.91 8.19 16.26
N ALA A 27 -9.04 7.31 17.25
CA ALA A 27 -8.78 5.87 17.08
C ALA A 27 -9.63 5.26 15.96
N ASP A 28 -10.89 5.67 15.84
CA ASP A 28 -11.82 5.19 14.82
C ASP A 28 -11.35 5.49 13.39
N ALA A 29 -10.67 6.63 13.18
CA ALA A 29 -10.11 6.99 11.88
C ALA A 29 -8.96 6.05 11.51
N ALA A 30 -8.08 5.73 12.47
CA ALA A 30 -7.01 4.77 12.27
C ALA A 30 -7.56 3.37 11.96
N GLU A 31 -8.55 2.89 12.72
CA GLU A 31 -9.17 1.58 12.48
C GLU A 31 -9.89 1.50 11.13
N THR A 32 -10.53 2.59 10.70
CA THR A 32 -11.15 2.67 9.37
C THR A 32 -10.11 2.50 8.27
N ILE A 33 -8.96 3.16 8.39
CA ILE A 33 -7.85 3.05 7.43
C ILE A 33 -7.29 1.62 7.42
N LEU A 34 -7.01 1.06 8.60
CA LEU A 34 -6.47 -0.30 8.70
C LEU A 34 -7.44 -1.34 8.12
N SER A 35 -8.74 -1.17 8.35
CA SER A 35 -9.78 -2.04 7.79
C SER A 35 -9.84 -1.93 6.27
N ALA A 36 -9.75 -0.71 5.72
CA ALA A 36 -9.69 -0.50 4.27
C ALA A 36 -8.44 -1.13 3.65
N TRP A 37 -7.28 -1.01 4.29
CA TRP A 37 -6.05 -1.65 3.84
C TRP A 37 -6.11 -3.18 3.87
N ARG A 38 -6.76 -3.77 4.89
CA ARG A 38 -6.97 -5.23 4.96
C ARG A 38 -7.94 -5.74 3.90
N ALA A 39 -8.90 -4.93 3.49
CA ALA A 39 -9.86 -5.27 2.44
C ALA A 39 -9.30 -5.09 1.03
N ALA A 40 -8.22 -4.31 0.87
CA ALA A 40 -7.56 -4.10 -0.41
C ALA A 40 -6.73 -5.34 -0.81
N ASP A 41 -6.96 -5.85 -2.01
CA ASP A 41 -6.34 -7.04 -2.58
C ASP A 41 -5.26 -6.74 -3.63
N HIS A 42 -5.16 -5.47 -4.07
CA HIS A 42 -4.20 -5.05 -5.09
C HIS A 42 -2.85 -4.60 -4.50
N TRP A 43 -2.78 -4.28 -3.21
CA TRP A 43 -1.60 -3.69 -2.58
C TRP A 43 -1.29 -4.36 -1.24
N LEU A 44 -0.01 -4.70 -1.05
CA LEU A 44 0.53 -5.09 0.23
C LEU A 44 0.99 -3.82 0.97
N ILE A 45 0.40 -3.55 2.13
CA ILE A 45 0.80 -2.43 2.99
C ILE A 45 1.80 -2.90 4.04
N GLY A 46 2.93 -2.21 4.12
CA GLY A 46 4.02 -2.48 5.06
C GLY A 46 4.00 -1.55 6.26
N ARG A 47 5.19 -1.16 6.75
CA ARG A 47 5.35 -0.22 7.86
C ARG A 47 4.63 1.10 7.55
N TYR A 48 3.95 1.63 8.55
CA TYR A 48 3.21 2.88 8.47
C TYR A 48 3.35 3.72 9.74
N VAL A 49 3.10 5.01 9.61
CA VAL A 49 2.96 5.97 10.70
C VAL A 49 1.73 6.82 10.43
N ILE A 50 0.83 6.90 11.41
CA ILE A 50 -0.34 7.78 11.37
C ILE A 50 -0.06 8.97 12.28
N MET A 51 -0.04 10.16 11.70
CA MET A 51 0.03 11.44 12.39
C MET A 51 -1.37 12.07 12.37
N PRO A 52 -1.68 13.04 13.24
CA PRO A 52 -3.03 13.62 13.32
C PRO A 52 -3.63 14.08 11.99
N ASP A 53 -2.82 14.64 11.09
CA ASP A 53 -3.26 15.28 9.84
C ASP A 53 -2.72 14.62 8.56
N HIS A 54 -1.91 13.57 8.68
CA HIS A 54 -1.31 12.87 7.54
C HIS A 54 -0.82 11.48 7.94
N LEU A 55 -0.54 10.65 6.94
CA LEU A 55 0.05 9.33 7.18
C LEU A 55 1.13 9.03 6.14
N HIS A 56 2.09 8.23 6.58
CA HIS A 56 3.18 7.71 5.76
C HIS A 56 3.14 6.19 5.79
N PHE A 57 3.34 5.53 4.65
CA PHE A 57 3.42 4.07 4.61
C PHE A 57 4.23 3.58 3.42
N PHE A 58 4.75 2.36 3.56
CA PHE A 58 5.30 1.61 2.44
C PHE A 58 4.22 0.70 1.84
N CYS A 59 4.20 0.56 0.51
CA CYS A 59 3.38 -0.44 -0.15
C CYS A 59 4.07 -1.08 -1.36
N ALA A 60 3.56 -2.23 -1.77
CA ALA A 60 3.98 -2.93 -2.99
C ALA A 60 2.73 -3.47 -3.71
N PRO A 61 2.70 -3.50 -5.05
CA PRO A 61 1.61 -4.15 -5.77
C PRO A 61 1.63 -5.66 -5.48
N VAL A 62 0.47 -6.26 -5.34
CA VAL A 62 0.33 -7.72 -5.36
C VAL A 62 0.60 -8.16 -6.80
N VAL A 63 1.81 -8.66 -7.05
CA VAL A 63 2.11 -9.32 -8.33
C VAL A 63 1.31 -10.61 -8.39
N PRO A 64 0.42 -10.81 -9.37
CA PRO A 64 -0.29 -12.07 -9.50
C PRO A 64 0.74 -13.18 -9.65
N THR A 65 0.62 -14.20 -8.81
CA THR A 65 1.41 -15.43 -8.92
C THR A 65 0.90 -16.24 -10.11
N THR A 66 0.88 -15.66 -11.31
CA THR A 66 0.79 -16.47 -12.52
C THR A 66 2.08 -17.26 -12.58
N THR A 67 1.98 -18.55 -12.27
CA THR A 67 3.10 -19.46 -12.50
C THR A 67 3.46 -19.41 -13.98
N LEU A 68 4.75 -19.47 -14.32
CA LEU A 68 5.22 -19.52 -15.72
C LEU A 68 4.43 -20.55 -16.55
N LYS A 69 3.98 -21.64 -15.91
CA LYS A 69 3.15 -22.68 -16.50
C LYS A 69 1.79 -22.18 -17.01
N GLN A 70 1.14 -21.24 -16.33
CA GLN A 70 -0.11 -20.63 -16.77
C GLN A 70 0.11 -19.60 -17.90
N LEU A 71 1.27 -18.94 -17.92
CA LEU A 71 1.63 -18.00 -18.98
C LEU A 71 1.95 -18.71 -20.30
N MET A 72 2.53 -19.92 -20.23
CA MET A 72 2.88 -20.73 -21.41
C MET A 72 1.70 -21.50 -22.02
N GLN A 73 0.48 -21.37 -21.47
CA GLN A 73 -0.73 -22.07 -21.95
C GLN A 73 -1.72 -21.15 -22.70
N LEU A 74 -1.35 -19.89 -22.97
CA LEU A 74 -2.09 -18.95 -23.82
C LEU A 74 -1.45 -18.87 -25.22
#